data_AF-A0A1Z4EDU4-F1
#
_entry.id   AF-A0A1Z4EDU4-F1
#
_cell.length_a   1.000
_cell.length_b   1.000
_cell.length_c   1.000
_cell.angle_alpha   90.00
_cell.angle_beta   90.00
_cell.angle_gamma   90.00
#
_symmetry.space_group_name_H-M   'P 1'
#
loop_
_entity.id
_entity.type
_entity.pdbx_description
1 polymer ?
#
loop_
_entity_poly.entity_id
_entity_poly.type
_entity_poly.pdbx_seq_one_letter_code
_entity_poly.pdbx_strand_id
1 'polypeptide(L)'
;MRLLGHGIAPDRATLQPGPEFADVIKASFTAQLRAVRDAVSIGDLFTRLEDAGVLLRIDPAVRPTMYRCATVSGRELEQLRRITDVVRMGHLLRIEDDRMVLEGGGVAMDGHALYVARTADGAEKRPAAAIFDDGQITLQSVRGCQQIFSAALIAHVEADYPDDATKNRLCLPLPHPDTDLDWLRLAQADYRNQLRFLDDPELTEWLASVRLDLFGHLMGRLLAPPSAKPKVRDRILGMAKKALSATAAKLDALMAAEAALSPGRRPV
;
A
#
# COMPACT_ATOMS: atom_id res chain seq x y z
N MET A 1 29.14 6.31 2.92
CA MET A 1 27.72 6.67 3.15
C MET A 1 27.18 5.69 4.18
N ARG A 2 26.51 6.19 5.22
CA ARG A 2 25.92 5.38 6.30
C ARG A 2 24.40 5.51 6.24
N LEU A 3 23.67 4.41 6.34
CA LEU A 3 22.20 4.40 6.29
C LEU A 3 21.61 4.11 7.67
N LEU A 4 20.47 4.73 7.97
CA LEU A 4 19.66 4.39 9.14
C LEU A 4 18.43 3.60 8.70
N GLY A 5 18.23 2.42 9.30
CA GLY A 5 16.98 1.66 9.19
C GLY A 5 16.98 0.46 8.24
N HIS A 6 15.78 -0.08 8.06
CA HIS A 6 15.45 -1.24 7.25
C HIS A 6 14.01 -1.08 6.74
N GLY A 7 13.75 -1.42 5.48
CA GLY A 7 12.43 -1.20 4.91
C GLY A 7 12.12 -2.16 3.77
N ILE A 8 10.84 -2.20 3.44
CA ILE A 8 10.31 -2.90 2.28
C ILE A 8 9.43 -1.95 1.47
N ALA A 9 9.55 -2.02 0.16
CA ALA A 9 8.98 -1.06 -0.78
C ALA A 9 8.37 -1.79 -1.98
N PRO A 10 7.24 -1.37 -2.55
CA PRO A 10 6.78 -1.93 -3.81
C PRO A 10 7.75 -1.59 -4.95
N ASP A 11 7.84 -2.48 -5.94
CA ASP A 11 8.58 -2.17 -7.17
C ASP A 11 7.82 -1.07 -7.94
N ARG A 12 8.51 0.05 -8.18
CA ARG A 12 7.97 1.19 -8.92
C ARG A 12 7.46 0.81 -10.31
N ALA A 13 8.07 -0.18 -10.97
CA ALA A 13 7.65 -0.63 -12.30
C ALA A 13 6.21 -1.18 -12.32
N THR A 14 5.71 -1.65 -11.18
CA THR A 14 4.37 -2.25 -11.04
C THR A 14 3.28 -1.21 -10.73
N LEU A 15 3.66 0.07 -10.65
CA LEU A 15 2.78 1.18 -10.28
C LEU A 15 2.79 2.31 -11.33
N GLN A 16 3.55 2.14 -12.43
CA GLN A 16 3.61 3.16 -13.47
C GLN A 16 2.32 3.17 -14.31
N PRO A 17 1.71 4.35 -14.54
CA PRO A 17 0.59 4.44 -15.46
C PRO A 17 1.05 4.23 -16.90
N GLY A 18 0.12 3.82 -17.78
CA GLY A 18 0.36 3.71 -19.21
C GLY A 18 0.27 2.27 -19.75
N PRO A 19 0.00 2.11 -21.06
CA PRO A 19 -0.12 0.79 -21.67
C PRO A 19 1.20 0.01 -21.67
N GLU A 20 2.34 0.69 -21.60
CA GLU A 20 3.67 0.04 -21.62
C GLU A 20 3.92 -0.81 -20.38
N PHE A 21 3.23 -0.49 -19.27
CA PHE A 21 3.36 -1.17 -17.98
C PHE A 21 2.23 -2.16 -17.71
N ALA A 22 1.24 -2.26 -18.60
CA ALA A 22 0.02 -3.00 -18.34
C ALA A 22 0.28 -4.49 -18.03
N ASP A 23 1.16 -5.15 -18.78
CA ASP A 23 1.53 -6.55 -18.55
C ASP A 23 2.29 -6.74 -17.23
N VAL A 24 3.18 -5.80 -16.88
CA VAL A 24 3.94 -5.82 -15.62
C VAL A 24 3.00 -5.66 -14.43
N ILE A 25 2.06 -4.72 -14.49
CA ILE A 25 1.03 -4.52 -13.46
C ILE A 25 0.17 -5.79 -13.33
N LYS A 26 -0.25 -6.39 -14.45
CA LYS A 26 -1.04 -7.64 -14.45
C LYS A 26 -0.31 -8.78 -13.77
N ALA A 27 0.96 -8.96 -14.13
CA ALA A 27 1.80 -10.02 -13.61
C ALA A 27 2.00 -9.84 -12.10
N SER A 28 2.36 -8.61 -11.67
CA SER A 28 2.53 -8.26 -10.26
C SER A 28 1.24 -8.47 -9.47
N PHE A 29 0.11 -7.96 -9.96
CA PHE A 29 -1.19 -8.15 -9.29
C PHE A 29 -1.58 -9.62 -9.18
N THR A 30 -1.39 -10.39 -10.26
CA THR A 30 -1.65 -11.84 -10.26
C THR A 30 -0.74 -12.56 -9.25
N ALA A 31 0.52 -12.18 -9.18
CA ALA A 31 1.48 -12.75 -8.24
C ALA A 31 1.13 -12.39 -6.79
N GLN A 32 0.69 -11.16 -6.52
CA GLN A 32 0.19 -10.74 -5.21
C GLN A 32 -1.02 -11.57 -4.78
N LEU A 33 -2.03 -11.76 -5.65
CA LEU A 33 -3.19 -12.60 -5.33
C LEU A 33 -2.79 -14.05 -5.01
N ARG A 34 -1.84 -14.62 -5.77
CA ARG A 34 -1.31 -15.98 -5.53
C ARG A 34 -0.54 -16.06 -4.21
N ALA A 35 0.33 -15.08 -3.93
CA ALA A 35 1.10 -15.01 -2.70
C ALA A 35 0.18 -14.98 -1.48
N VAL A 36 -0.86 -14.14 -1.49
CA VAL A 36 -1.87 -14.08 -0.42
C VAL A 36 -2.59 -15.42 -0.26
N ARG A 37 -3.09 -15.99 -1.37
CA ARG A 37 -3.82 -17.26 -1.36
C ARG A 37 -3.01 -18.39 -0.74
N ASP A 38 -1.74 -18.51 -1.13
CA ASP A 38 -0.89 -19.65 -0.79
C ASP A 38 -0.15 -19.48 0.55
N ALA A 39 -0.11 -18.26 1.09
CA ALA A 39 0.57 -17.99 2.35
C ALA A 39 -0.03 -18.76 3.54
N VAL A 40 0.82 -19.35 4.37
CA VAL A 40 0.41 -20.05 5.60
C VAL A 40 0.64 -19.24 6.88
N SER A 41 1.44 -18.18 6.79
CA SER A 41 1.71 -17.23 7.89
C SER A 41 2.04 -15.85 7.31
N ILE A 42 2.10 -14.82 8.16
CA ILE A 42 2.52 -13.48 7.72
C ILE A 42 3.98 -13.48 7.24
N GLY A 43 4.87 -14.22 7.90
CA GLY A 43 6.27 -14.36 7.46
C GLY A 43 6.41 -15.04 6.10
N ASP A 44 5.63 -16.11 5.87
CA ASP A 44 5.56 -16.80 4.58
C ASP A 44 4.99 -15.88 3.49
N LEU A 45 3.96 -15.09 3.81
CA LEU A 45 3.41 -14.10 2.90
C LEU A 45 4.46 -13.09 2.42
N PHE A 46 5.21 -12.47 3.34
CA PHE A 46 6.24 -11.50 2.95
C PHE A 46 7.34 -12.14 2.10
N THR A 47 7.73 -13.38 2.41
CA THR A 47 8.70 -14.14 1.60
C THR A 47 8.17 -14.33 0.18
N ARG A 48 6.92 -14.78 0.03
CA ARG A 48 6.29 -14.97 -1.29
C ARG A 48 6.14 -13.67 -2.09
N LEU A 49 5.80 -12.57 -1.42
CA LEU A 49 5.69 -11.26 -2.07
C LEU A 49 7.05 -10.76 -2.57
N GLU A 50 8.12 -11.07 -1.84
CA GLU A 50 9.48 -10.73 -2.24
C GLU A 50 9.99 -11.62 -3.38
N ASP A 51 9.80 -12.93 -3.28
CA ASP A 51 10.16 -13.87 -4.36
C ASP A 51 9.43 -13.55 -5.67
N ALA A 52 8.20 -13.04 -5.56
CA ALA A 52 7.40 -12.58 -6.68
C ALA A 52 7.79 -11.19 -7.23
N GLY A 53 8.69 -10.46 -6.57
CA GLY A 53 9.05 -9.09 -6.92
C GLY A 53 7.96 -8.05 -6.65
N VAL A 54 6.90 -8.40 -5.92
CA VAL A 54 5.83 -7.47 -5.52
C VAL A 54 6.34 -6.49 -4.47
N LEU A 55 7.15 -6.99 -3.54
CA LEU A 55 7.78 -6.20 -2.50
C LEU A 55 9.29 -6.38 -2.52
N LEU A 56 10.03 -5.28 -2.43
CA LEU A 56 11.47 -5.22 -2.52
C LEU A 56 12.05 -4.86 -1.16
N ARG A 57 12.73 -5.82 -0.53
CA ARG A 57 13.43 -5.64 0.74
C ARG A 57 14.79 -4.98 0.51
N ILE A 58 15.06 -3.88 1.22
CA ILE A 58 16.31 -3.13 1.06
C ILE A 58 17.51 -3.96 1.53
N ASP A 59 17.49 -4.42 2.78
CA ASP A 59 18.53 -5.30 3.34
C ASP A 59 17.99 -6.73 3.47
N PRO A 60 18.49 -7.70 2.68
CA PRO A 60 18.06 -9.09 2.72
C PRO A 60 18.33 -9.80 4.06
N ALA A 61 19.32 -9.35 4.85
CA ALA A 61 19.72 -10.00 6.09
C ALA A 61 18.77 -9.69 7.26
N VAL A 62 17.85 -8.74 7.10
CA VAL A 62 16.99 -8.27 8.19
C VAL A 62 15.52 -8.31 7.80
N ARG A 63 14.66 -8.74 8.73
CA ARG A 63 13.21 -8.66 8.55
C ARG A 63 12.76 -7.19 8.65
N PRO A 64 12.08 -6.63 7.63
CA PRO A 64 11.55 -5.28 7.69
C PRO A 64 10.49 -5.16 8.80
N THR A 65 10.46 -4.03 9.50
CA THR A 65 9.45 -3.73 10.53
C THR A 65 8.52 -2.59 10.15
N MET A 66 8.73 -1.98 8.97
CA MET A 66 8.02 -0.80 8.52
C MET A 66 7.66 -0.89 7.03
N TYR A 67 6.51 -0.31 6.70
CA TYR A 67 6.04 -0.10 5.33
C TYR A 67 5.45 1.31 5.23
N ARG A 68 6.02 2.16 4.37
CA ARG A 68 5.72 3.61 4.28
C ARG A 68 5.30 4.05 2.88
N CYS A 69 4.71 3.16 2.08
CA CYS A 69 4.33 3.43 0.69
C CYS A 69 5.48 3.94 -0.22
N ALA A 70 6.74 3.83 0.20
CA ALA A 70 7.88 4.26 -0.59
C ALA A 70 8.09 3.25 -1.73
N THR A 71 8.23 3.72 -2.97
CA THR A 71 8.52 2.86 -4.12
C THR A 71 9.99 2.94 -4.50
N VAL A 72 10.55 1.82 -4.93
CA VAL A 72 11.94 1.72 -5.37
C VAL A 72 11.97 0.95 -6.69
N SER A 73 12.84 1.36 -7.60
CA SER A 73 13.17 0.56 -8.79
C SER A 73 14.27 -0.44 -8.49
N GLY A 74 14.36 -1.53 -9.26
CA GLY A 74 15.47 -2.49 -9.12
C GLY A 74 16.86 -1.84 -9.16
N ARG A 75 17.06 -0.85 -10.05
CA ARG A 75 18.35 -0.13 -10.17
C ARG A 75 18.68 0.72 -8.95
N GLU A 76 17.69 1.37 -8.34
CA GLU A 76 17.90 2.11 -7.09
C GLU A 76 18.14 1.14 -5.93
N LEU A 77 17.42 0.02 -5.88
CA LEU A 77 17.64 -1.03 -4.88
C LEU A 77 19.07 -1.56 -4.93
N GLU A 78 19.60 -1.80 -6.14
CA GLU A 78 21.00 -2.18 -6.34
C GLU A 78 21.97 -1.14 -5.77
N GLN A 79 21.71 0.16 -5.93
CA GLN A 79 22.55 1.20 -5.35
C GLN A 79 22.43 1.25 -3.83
N LEU A 80 21.21 1.15 -3.30
CA LEU A 80 20.96 1.14 -1.85
C LEU A 80 21.67 -0.04 -1.18
N ARG A 81 21.67 -1.22 -1.80
CA ARG A 81 22.33 -2.42 -1.29
C ARG A 81 23.87 -2.35 -1.28
N ARG A 82 24.48 -1.37 -1.97
CA ARG A 82 25.94 -1.13 -1.85
C ARG A 82 26.32 -0.48 -0.53
N ILE A 83 25.35 0.05 0.23
CA ILE A 83 25.58 0.65 1.52
C ILE A 83 25.66 -0.47 2.56
N THR A 84 26.86 -0.77 3.04
CA THR A 84 27.09 -1.82 4.05
C THR A 84 27.15 -1.27 5.48
N ASP A 85 27.48 0.01 5.63
CA ASP A 85 27.50 0.70 6.93
C ASP A 85 26.08 1.14 7.30
N VAL A 86 25.35 0.26 7.98
CA VAL A 86 23.95 0.48 8.38
C VAL A 86 23.83 0.49 9.90
N VAL A 87 23.37 1.60 10.46
CA VAL A 87 23.13 1.75 11.91
C VAL A 87 21.65 1.47 12.21
N ARG A 88 21.42 0.63 13.22
CA ARG A 88 20.10 0.16 13.66
C ARG A 88 19.89 0.44 15.14
N MET A 89 19.82 1.71 15.49
CA MET A 89 19.69 2.18 16.87
C MET A 89 18.46 3.09 17.04
N GLY A 90 17.40 2.83 16.28
CA GLY A 90 16.17 3.62 16.32
C GLY A 90 16.29 4.98 15.62
N HIS A 91 15.44 5.92 15.99
CA HIS A 91 15.40 7.27 15.42
C HIS A 91 16.60 8.12 15.86
N LEU A 92 17.10 8.95 14.94
CA LEU A 92 18.08 9.99 15.25
C LEU A 92 17.40 11.06 16.10
N LEU A 93 17.93 11.32 17.29
CA LEU A 93 17.40 12.30 18.24
C LEU A 93 18.07 13.67 18.07
N ARG A 94 19.40 13.69 17.92
CA ARG A 94 20.18 14.89 17.64
C ARG A 94 21.56 14.54 17.06
N ILE A 95 22.18 15.54 16.44
CA ILE A 95 23.57 15.49 15.96
C ILE A 95 24.40 16.40 16.87
N GLU A 96 25.55 15.89 17.30
CA GLU A 96 26.58 16.62 18.03
C GLU A 96 27.88 16.63 17.21
N ASP A 97 28.88 17.42 17.62
CA ASP A 97 30.10 17.64 16.84
C ASP A 97 30.90 16.35 16.58
N ASP A 98 30.85 15.38 17.50
CA ASP A 98 31.62 14.13 17.46
C ASP A 98 30.76 12.86 17.38
N ARG A 99 29.42 12.99 17.33
CA ARG A 99 28.53 11.82 17.34
C ARG A 99 27.10 12.10 16.85
N MET A 100 26.47 11.03 16.37
CA MET A 100 25.01 10.94 16.26
C MET A 100 24.43 10.35 17.54
N VAL A 101 23.38 10.98 18.09
CA VAL A 101 22.62 10.44 19.22
C VAL A 101 21.31 9.84 18.70
N LEU A 102 21.13 8.54 18.87
CA LEU A 102 19.92 7.80 18.50
C LEU A 102 19.23 7.23 19.74
N GLU A 103 18.00 6.75 19.59
CA GLU A 103 17.24 6.12 20.70
C GLU A 103 18.00 4.99 21.38
N GLY A 104 18.72 4.18 20.60
CA GLY A 104 19.50 3.04 21.08
C GLY A 104 20.93 3.37 21.52
N GLY A 105 21.34 4.65 21.51
CA GLY A 105 22.68 5.09 21.94
C GLY A 105 23.39 6.00 20.94
N GLY A 106 24.70 6.21 21.15
CA GLY A 106 25.53 7.12 20.37
C GLY A 106 26.43 6.41 19.36
N VAL A 107 26.61 7.02 18.18
CA VAL A 107 27.56 6.56 17.17
C VAL A 107 28.58 7.67 16.91
N ALA A 108 29.86 7.38 17.15
CA ALA A 108 30.93 8.34 16.89
C ALA A 108 31.00 8.71 15.41
N MET A 109 31.23 9.99 15.14
CA MET A 109 31.33 10.58 13.81
C MET A 109 32.58 11.43 13.71
N ASP A 110 33.11 11.54 12.50
CA ASP A 110 34.09 12.58 12.22
C ASP A 110 33.41 13.96 12.24
N GLY A 111 34.16 15.00 12.64
CA GLY A 111 33.66 16.37 12.71
C GLY A 111 33.43 17.03 11.34
N HIS A 112 33.49 16.27 10.24
CA HIS A 112 33.34 16.76 8.87
C HIS A 112 32.22 16.04 8.10
N ALA A 113 31.38 15.29 8.80
CA ALA A 113 30.30 14.52 8.19
C ALA A 113 29.17 15.42 7.65
N LEU A 114 28.69 15.10 6.44
CA LEU A 114 27.44 15.64 5.91
C LEU A 114 26.27 14.76 6.35
N TYR A 115 25.30 15.35 7.04
CA TYR A 115 24.07 14.68 7.44
C TYR A 115 22.94 15.03 6.49
N VAL A 116 22.41 14.03 5.79
CA VAL A 116 21.20 14.15 4.96
C VAL A 116 20.06 13.44 5.66
N ALA A 117 19.23 14.19 6.37
CA ALA A 117 18.10 13.65 7.13
C ALA A 117 16.77 14.00 6.45
N ARG A 118 15.95 12.99 6.17
CA ARG A 118 14.55 13.16 5.79
C ARG A 118 13.69 12.97 7.04
N THR A 119 13.54 14.03 7.83
CA THR A 119 12.84 14.01 9.13
C THR A 119 11.33 14.28 9.03
N ALA A 120 10.83 14.72 7.87
CA ALA A 120 9.41 14.99 7.68
C ALA A 120 8.62 13.68 7.50
N ASP A 121 7.64 13.45 8.38
CA ASP A 121 6.56 12.49 8.12
C ASP A 121 5.46 13.18 7.30
N GLY A 122 5.70 13.30 6.00
CA GLY A 122 4.77 13.98 5.09
C GLY A 122 3.42 13.28 4.91
N ALA A 123 3.29 12.04 5.42
CA ALA A 123 2.08 11.25 5.35
C ALA A 123 1.89 10.46 6.66
N GLU A 124 1.82 11.19 7.77
CA GLU A 124 1.62 10.62 9.10
C GLU A 124 0.38 9.70 9.15
N LYS A 125 0.53 8.53 9.81
CA LYS A 125 -0.61 7.66 10.12
C LYS A 125 -1.51 8.34 11.15
N ARG A 126 -2.73 8.69 10.75
CA ARG A 126 -3.76 9.27 11.62
C ARG A 126 -4.93 8.31 11.82
N PRO A 127 -5.66 8.40 12.95
CA PRO A 127 -6.91 7.66 13.13
C PRO A 127 -7.89 7.94 12.00
N ALA A 128 -8.56 6.89 11.52
CA ALA A 128 -9.62 7.05 10.53
C ALA A 128 -10.81 7.82 11.14
N ALA A 129 -11.32 8.78 10.39
CA ALA A 129 -12.54 9.53 10.70
C ALA A 129 -13.54 9.44 9.54
N ALA A 130 -14.80 9.82 9.74
CA ALA A 130 -15.72 9.99 8.62
C ALA A 130 -15.14 11.01 7.62
N ILE A 131 -15.27 10.75 6.32
CA ILE A 131 -14.82 11.67 5.28
C ILE A 131 -15.84 12.80 5.11
N PHE A 132 -17.12 12.46 5.15
CA PHE A 132 -18.22 13.42 5.04
C PHE A 132 -18.91 13.57 6.38
N ASP A 133 -19.07 14.81 6.83
CA ASP A 133 -19.82 15.22 8.01
C ASP A 133 -20.46 16.59 7.72
N ASP A 134 -21.37 17.06 8.58
CA ASP A 134 -22.18 18.27 8.36
C ASP A 134 -21.32 19.49 7.96
N GLY A 135 -21.36 19.85 6.67
CA GLY A 135 -20.61 20.98 6.11
C GLY A 135 -19.09 20.80 6.05
N GLN A 136 -18.56 19.60 6.29
CA GLN A 136 -17.12 19.35 6.36
C GLN A 136 -16.68 18.08 5.60
N ILE A 137 -15.57 18.20 4.85
CA ILE A 137 -14.89 17.05 4.23
C ILE A 137 -13.52 16.85 4.90
N THR A 138 -13.34 15.71 5.57
CA THR A 138 -12.05 15.28 6.15
C THR A 138 -11.28 14.43 5.14
N LEU A 139 -10.34 15.07 4.43
CA LEU A 139 -9.53 14.43 3.40
C LEU A 139 -8.67 13.30 3.98
N GLN A 140 -8.96 12.08 3.55
CA GLN A 140 -8.22 10.86 3.89
C GLN A 140 -8.05 10.00 2.63
N SER A 141 -7.11 9.06 2.66
CA SER A 141 -6.94 8.14 1.53
C SER A 141 -8.10 7.14 1.52
N VAL A 142 -8.70 6.88 0.37
CA VAL A 142 -9.70 5.81 0.14
C VAL A 142 -9.15 4.69 -0.74
N ARG A 143 -7.91 4.88 -1.23
CA ARG A 143 -7.05 3.92 -1.89
C ARG A 143 -5.66 3.99 -1.30
N GLY A 144 -5.04 2.83 -1.02
CA GLY A 144 -3.72 2.73 -0.42
C GLY A 144 -2.67 3.51 -1.21
N CYS A 145 -1.94 4.39 -0.53
CA CYS A 145 -0.82 5.15 -1.09
C CYS A 145 -1.16 6.05 -2.31
N GLN A 146 -2.44 6.38 -2.56
CA GLN A 146 -2.88 7.15 -3.73
C GLN A 146 -3.76 8.34 -3.33
N GLN A 147 -3.14 9.38 -2.77
CA GLN A 147 -3.85 10.57 -2.25
C GLN A 147 -4.58 11.34 -3.35
N ILE A 148 -3.98 11.45 -4.55
CA ILE A 148 -4.56 12.22 -5.65
C ILE A 148 -5.81 11.52 -6.22
N PHE A 149 -5.74 10.19 -6.43
CA PHE A 149 -6.91 9.40 -6.82
C PHE A 149 -7.98 9.47 -5.72
N SER A 150 -7.59 9.36 -4.45
CA SER A 150 -8.51 9.43 -3.32
C SER A 150 -9.28 10.76 -3.29
N ALA A 151 -8.60 11.89 -3.47
CA ALA A 151 -9.23 13.20 -3.55
C ALA A 151 -10.21 13.30 -4.74
N ALA A 152 -9.85 12.76 -5.90
CA ALA A 152 -10.72 12.74 -7.06
C ALA A 152 -11.98 11.88 -6.84
N LEU A 153 -11.84 10.70 -6.23
CA LEU A 153 -12.97 9.84 -5.88
C LEU A 153 -13.87 10.49 -4.84
N ILE A 154 -13.30 11.12 -3.81
CA ILE A 154 -14.07 11.87 -2.81
C ILE A 154 -14.87 12.99 -3.47
N ALA A 155 -14.26 13.77 -4.37
CA ALA A 155 -14.96 14.84 -5.09
C ALA A 155 -16.09 14.31 -6.00
N HIS A 156 -15.86 13.20 -6.72
CA HIS A 156 -16.91 12.57 -7.52
C HIS A 156 -18.07 12.08 -6.66
N VAL A 157 -17.76 11.37 -5.56
CA VAL A 157 -18.79 10.87 -4.63
C VAL A 157 -19.54 12.02 -3.94
N GLU A 158 -18.87 13.13 -3.66
CA GLU A 158 -19.49 14.33 -3.10
C GLU A 158 -20.56 14.91 -4.03
N ALA A 159 -20.24 15.03 -5.33
CA ALA A 159 -21.08 15.65 -6.33
C ALA A 159 -22.27 14.78 -6.76
N ASP A 160 -22.09 13.46 -6.80
CA ASP A 160 -23.04 12.56 -7.48
C ASP A 160 -23.92 11.74 -6.52
N TYR A 161 -23.66 11.77 -5.20
CA TYR A 161 -24.40 10.96 -4.21
C TYR A 161 -25.17 11.84 -3.20
N PRO A 162 -26.36 11.43 -2.75
CA PRO A 162 -27.30 12.33 -2.09
C PRO A 162 -27.03 12.57 -0.61
N ASP A 163 -26.38 11.63 0.09
CA ASP A 163 -26.28 11.65 1.55
C ASP A 163 -24.91 11.17 2.06
N ASP A 164 -24.48 11.71 3.20
CA ASP A 164 -23.18 11.42 3.79
C ASP A 164 -23.02 9.96 4.22
N ALA A 165 -24.10 9.25 4.54
CA ALA A 165 -24.00 7.83 4.89
C ALA A 165 -23.64 6.99 3.66
N THR A 166 -24.24 7.26 2.50
CA THR A 166 -23.88 6.65 1.21
C THR A 166 -22.46 7.04 0.81
N LYS A 167 -22.11 8.32 0.91
CA LYS A 167 -20.76 8.82 0.58
C LYS A 167 -19.69 8.17 1.44
N ASN A 168 -19.88 8.10 2.76
CA ASN A 168 -18.94 7.43 3.68
C ASN A 168 -18.89 5.92 3.50
N ARG A 169 -19.98 5.27 3.06
CA ARG A 169 -19.98 3.84 2.72
C ARG A 169 -19.06 3.53 1.54
N LEU A 170 -19.01 4.43 0.55
CA LEU A 170 -18.14 4.32 -0.61
C LEU A 170 -16.70 4.78 -0.27
N CYS A 171 -16.57 5.86 0.49
CA CYS A 171 -15.29 6.49 0.82
C CYS A 171 -14.74 6.08 2.20
N LEU A 172 -14.67 4.77 2.48
CA LEU A 172 -14.07 4.31 3.73
C LEU A 172 -12.56 4.61 3.76
N PRO A 173 -12.06 5.29 4.80
CA PRO A 173 -10.65 5.65 4.90
C PRO A 173 -9.71 4.46 5.05
N LEU A 174 -8.53 4.60 4.47
CA LEU A 174 -7.36 3.76 4.62
C LEU A 174 -6.25 4.59 5.29
N PRO A 175 -6.02 4.43 6.61
CA PRO A 175 -4.92 5.09 7.29
C PRO A 175 -3.57 4.80 6.61
N HIS A 176 -2.68 5.80 6.60
CA HIS A 176 -1.34 5.62 6.04
C HIS A 176 -0.59 4.52 6.81
N PRO A 177 0.20 3.66 6.15
CA PRO A 177 0.88 2.58 6.82
C PRO A 177 2.12 3.09 7.58
N ASP A 178 2.51 2.38 8.63
CA ASP A 178 3.72 2.67 9.40
C ASP A 178 4.53 1.40 9.69
N THR A 179 3.83 0.33 10.08
CA THR A 179 4.40 -0.99 10.41
C THR A 179 4.42 -1.92 9.21
N ASP A 180 5.21 -3.00 9.27
CA ASP A 180 5.19 -4.07 8.26
C ASP A 180 3.77 -4.62 8.06
N LEU A 181 3.05 -4.87 9.14
CA LEU A 181 1.67 -5.37 9.12
C LEU A 181 0.68 -4.43 8.42
N ASP A 182 0.96 -3.14 8.34
CA ASP A 182 0.07 -2.19 7.67
C ASP A 182 0.00 -2.44 6.16
N TRP A 183 0.95 -3.16 5.54
CA TRP A 183 0.77 -3.63 4.16
C TRP A 183 -0.46 -4.54 4.03
N LEU A 184 -0.66 -5.48 4.97
CA LEU A 184 -1.81 -6.40 4.94
C LEU A 184 -3.11 -5.64 5.19
N ARG A 185 -3.10 -4.70 6.14
CA ARG A 185 -4.27 -3.87 6.48
C ARG A 185 -4.69 -3.02 5.29
N LEU A 186 -3.74 -2.37 4.62
CA LEU A 186 -3.99 -1.63 3.40
C LEU A 186 -4.54 -2.51 2.29
N ALA A 187 -3.88 -3.64 1.98
CA ALA A 187 -4.32 -4.53 0.91
C ALA A 187 -5.75 -5.05 1.17
N GLN A 188 -6.04 -5.45 2.41
CA GLN A 188 -7.38 -5.91 2.81
C GLN A 188 -8.43 -4.80 2.65
N ALA A 189 -8.13 -3.58 3.11
CA ALA A 189 -9.03 -2.44 2.98
C ALA A 189 -9.25 -2.03 1.51
N ASP A 190 -8.18 -2.03 0.70
CA ASP A 190 -8.25 -1.76 -0.75
C ASP A 190 -9.18 -2.75 -1.46
N TYR A 191 -9.05 -4.06 -1.17
CA TYR A 191 -9.92 -5.07 -1.75
C TYR A 191 -11.39 -4.91 -1.33
N ARG A 192 -11.64 -4.54 -0.07
CA ARG A 192 -12.99 -4.29 0.43
C ARG A 192 -13.61 -3.05 -0.20
N ASN A 193 -12.86 -1.96 -0.33
CA ASN A 193 -13.33 -0.76 -1.03
C ASN A 193 -13.59 -1.05 -2.51
N GLN A 194 -12.68 -1.78 -3.16
CA GLN A 194 -12.88 -2.18 -4.54
C GLN A 194 -14.14 -3.02 -4.74
N LEU A 195 -14.44 -3.96 -3.84
CA LEU A 195 -15.69 -4.73 -3.90
C LEU A 195 -16.93 -3.83 -3.83
N ARG A 196 -16.94 -2.84 -2.93
CA ARG A 196 -18.02 -1.86 -2.83
C ARG A 196 -18.18 -1.06 -4.12
N PHE A 197 -17.08 -0.65 -4.74
CA PHE A 197 -17.11 0.06 -6.01
C PHE A 197 -17.71 -0.80 -7.12
N LEU A 198 -17.33 -2.09 -7.18
CA LEU A 198 -17.86 -3.02 -8.18
C LEU A 198 -19.34 -3.37 -7.98
N ASP A 199 -19.92 -3.08 -6.81
CA ASP A 199 -21.36 -3.22 -6.53
C ASP A 199 -22.16 -2.00 -7.01
N ASP A 200 -21.48 -0.92 -7.40
CA ASP A 200 -22.07 0.31 -7.93
C ASP A 200 -21.72 0.47 -9.43
N PRO A 201 -22.69 0.27 -10.35
CA PRO A 201 -22.43 0.33 -11.78
C PRO A 201 -21.98 1.70 -12.28
N GLU A 202 -22.55 2.78 -11.75
CA GLU A 202 -22.25 4.16 -12.17
C GLU A 202 -20.84 4.53 -11.71
N LEU A 203 -20.48 4.21 -10.47
CA LEU A 203 -19.11 4.39 -9.98
C LEU A 203 -18.11 3.54 -10.76
N THR A 204 -18.47 2.29 -11.08
CA THR A 204 -17.60 1.40 -11.86
C THR A 204 -17.33 1.96 -13.25
N GLU A 205 -18.35 2.55 -13.89
CA GLU A 205 -18.20 3.22 -15.19
C GLU A 205 -17.29 4.43 -15.10
N TRP A 206 -17.48 5.28 -14.07
CA TRP A 206 -16.61 6.43 -13.83
C TRP A 206 -15.15 5.99 -13.60
N LEU A 207 -14.91 5.01 -12.73
CA LEU A 207 -13.57 4.47 -12.43
C LEU A 207 -12.86 3.96 -13.69
N ALA A 208 -13.58 3.35 -14.63
CA ALA A 208 -13.02 2.89 -15.90
C ALA A 208 -12.55 4.04 -16.81
N SER A 209 -13.09 5.24 -16.62
CA SER A 209 -12.74 6.45 -17.39
C SER A 209 -11.64 7.30 -16.73
N VAL A 210 -11.47 7.16 -15.41
CA VAL A 210 -10.58 8.03 -14.62
C VAL A 210 -9.13 7.61 -14.80
N ARG A 211 -8.34 8.52 -15.37
CA ARG A 211 -6.89 8.35 -15.61
C ARG A 211 -6.06 8.07 -14.35
N LEU A 212 -6.57 8.45 -13.18
CA LEU A 212 -5.88 8.29 -11.90
C LEU A 212 -6.08 6.89 -11.31
N ASP A 213 -7.03 6.08 -11.80
CA ASP A 213 -7.32 4.76 -11.25
C ASP A 213 -6.50 3.66 -11.94
N LEU A 214 -5.34 3.35 -11.35
CA LEU A 214 -4.49 2.25 -11.84
C LEU A 214 -5.25 0.91 -11.91
N PHE A 215 -6.18 0.68 -10.97
CA PHE A 215 -6.98 -0.54 -10.91
C PHE A 215 -8.10 -0.53 -11.95
N GLY A 216 -8.78 0.60 -12.16
CA GLY A 216 -9.76 0.80 -13.23
C GLY A 216 -9.15 0.54 -14.60
N HIS A 217 -7.92 0.97 -14.84
CA HIS A 217 -7.17 0.62 -16.04
C HIS A 217 -6.87 -0.89 -16.15
N LEU A 218 -6.51 -1.56 -15.06
CA LEU A 218 -6.32 -3.01 -15.01
C LEU A 218 -7.63 -3.78 -15.28
N MET A 219 -8.74 -3.37 -14.68
CA MET A 219 -10.04 -4.04 -14.87
C MET A 219 -10.65 -3.77 -16.24
N GLY A 220 -10.66 -2.51 -16.67
CA GLY A 220 -11.32 -2.05 -17.89
C GLY A 220 -10.56 -2.36 -19.18
N ARG A 221 -9.22 -2.47 -19.15
CA ARG A 221 -8.41 -2.82 -20.33
C ARG A 221 -7.92 -4.25 -20.34
N LEU A 222 -7.68 -4.85 -19.17
CA LEU A 222 -6.91 -6.09 -19.06
C LEU A 222 -7.73 -7.34 -18.76
N LEU A 223 -8.96 -7.18 -18.27
CA LEU A 223 -9.83 -8.30 -17.92
C LEU A 223 -10.99 -8.50 -18.90
N ALA A 224 -11.60 -7.44 -19.46
CA ALA A 224 -12.56 -7.56 -20.57
C ALA A 224 -12.32 -6.46 -21.60
N PRO A 225 -12.11 -6.78 -22.90
CA PRO A 225 -12.04 -5.75 -23.92
C PRO A 225 -13.39 -5.00 -24.03
N PRO A 226 -13.41 -3.71 -24.40
CA PRO A 226 -14.65 -2.96 -24.59
C PRO A 226 -15.64 -3.60 -25.58
N SER A 227 -15.13 -4.42 -26.50
CA SER A 227 -15.90 -5.19 -27.48
C SER A 227 -16.53 -6.48 -26.94
N ALA A 228 -16.29 -6.85 -25.68
CA ALA A 228 -16.83 -8.06 -25.08
C ALA A 228 -18.36 -7.97 -24.91
N LYS A 229 -19.06 -9.08 -25.23
CA LYS A 229 -20.51 -9.19 -25.01
C LYS A 229 -20.85 -8.98 -23.52
N PRO A 230 -22.02 -8.39 -23.19
CA PRO A 230 -22.43 -8.13 -21.80
C PRO A 230 -22.28 -9.34 -20.86
N LYS A 231 -22.78 -10.51 -21.27
CA LYS A 231 -22.64 -11.75 -20.48
C LYS A 231 -21.19 -12.15 -20.15
N VAL A 232 -20.25 -11.83 -21.04
CA VAL A 232 -18.83 -12.11 -20.83
C VAL A 232 -18.25 -11.14 -19.80
N ARG A 233 -18.60 -9.85 -19.90
CA ARG A 233 -18.24 -8.83 -18.90
C ARG A 233 -18.76 -9.19 -17.51
N ASP A 234 -20.03 -9.58 -17.41
CA ASP A 234 -20.65 -9.96 -16.13
C ASP A 234 -19.94 -11.17 -15.50
N ARG A 235 -19.59 -12.17 -16.31
CA ARG A 235 -18.82 -13.33 -15.84
C ARG A 235 -17.44 -12.94 -15.33
N ILE A 236 -16.73 -12.07 -16.05
CA ILE A 236 -15.41 -11.58 -15.67
C ILE A 236 -15.48 -10.78 -14.37
N LEU A 237 -16.47 -9.89 -14.26
CA LEU A 237 -16.75 -9.13 -13.04
C LEU A 237 -17.03 -10.06 -11.85
N GLY A 238 -17.86 -11.09 -12.04
CA GLY A 238 -18.16 -12.09 -11.00
C GLY A 238 -16.92 -12.87 -10.55
N MET A 239 -16.04 -13.25 -11.49
CA MET A 239 -14.76 -13.90 -11.15
C MET A 239 -13.83 -12.94 -10.38
N ALA A 240 -13.76 -11.68 -10.78
CA ALA A 240 -12.97 -10.67 -10.09
C ALA A 240 -13.48 -10.44 -8.66
N LYS A 241 -14.78 -10.21 -8.47
CA LYS A 241 -15.40 -10.07 -7.13
C LYS A 241 -15.09 -11.29 -6.25
N LYS A 242 -15.21 -12.50 -6.78
CA LYS A 242 -14.89 -13.74 -6.04
C LYS A 242 -13.41 -13.78 -5.63
N ALA A 243 -12.50 -13.44 -6.53
CA ALA A 243 -11.06 -13.42 -6.24
C ALA A 243 -10.71 -12.37 -5.18
N LEU A 244 -11.21 -11.15 -5.29
CA LEU A 244 -10.97 -10.08 -4.32
C LEU A 244 -11.54 -10.43 -2.95
N SER A 245 -12.76 -10.96 -2.90
CA SER A 245 -13.42 -11.39 -1.65
C SER A 245 -12.64 -12.50 -0.95
N ALA A 246 -12.22 -13.54 -1.69
CA ALA A 246 -11.41 -14.62 -1.14
C ALA A 246 -10.05 -14.12 -0.63
N THR A 247 -9.45 -13.17 -1.34
CA THR A 247 -8.15 -12.58 -0.97
C THR A 247 -8.28 -11.74 0.31
N ALA A 248 -9.32 -10.91 0.43
CA ALA A 248 -9.59 -10.13 1.63
C ALA A 248 -9.82 -11.05 2.85
N ALA A 249 -10.63 -12.11 2.70
CA ALA A 249 -10.88 -13.08 3.75
C ALA A 249 -9.61 -13.85 4.17
N LYS A 250 -8.71 -14.14 3.22
CA LYS A 250 -7.42 -14.78 3.53
C LYS A 250 -6.51 -13.85 4.33
N LEU A 251 -6.47 -12.56 4.00
CA LEU A 251 -5.75 -11.56 4.79
C LEU A 251 -6.32 -11.44 6.21
N ASP A 252 -7.65 -11.46 6.36
CA ASP A 252 -8.31 -11.50 7.68
C ASP A 252 -7.84 -12.68 8.52
N ALA A 253 -7.84 -13.88 7.94
CA ALA A 253 -7.41 -15.10 8.62
C ALA A 253 -5.94 -15.04 9.05
N LEU A 254 -5.04 -14.52 8.20
CA LEU A 254 -3.62 -14.37 8.53
C LEU A 254 -3.42 -13.37 9.67
N MET A 255 -4.11 -12.23 9.65
CA MET A 255 -4.02 -11.22 10.72
C MET A 255 -4.61 -11.73 12.04
N ALA A 256 -5.72 -12.48 12.00
CA ALA A 256 -6.31 -13.08 13.19
C ALA A 256 -5.39 -14.15 13.83
N ALA A 257 -4.74 -14.97 13.00
CA ALA A 257 -3.78 -15.97 13.48
C ALA A 257 -2.56 -15.31 14.15
N GLU A 258 -2.02 -14.23 13.57
CA GLU A 258 -0.91 -13.47 14.17
C GLU A 258 -1.31 -12.86 15.52
N ALA A 259 -2.50 -12.25 15.61
CA ALA A 259 -3.00 -11.67 16.85
C ALA A 259 -3.15 -12.71 17.98
N ALA A 260 -3.59 -13.92 17.63
CA ALA A 260 -3.68 -15.04 18.57
C ALA A 260 -2.30 -15.51 19.08
N LEU A 261 -1.27 -15.43 18.24
CA LEU A 261 0.12 -15.79 18.60
C LEU A 261 0.83 -14.69 19.40
N SER A 262 0.39 -13.43 19.29
CA SER A 262 1.00 -12.27 19.96
C SER A 262 -0.05 -11.40 20.69
N PRO A 263 -0.72 -11.93 21.74
CA PRO A 263 -1.84 -11.24 22.40
C PRO A 263 -1.47 -9.91 23.09
N GLY A 264 -0.18 -9.56 23.20
CA GLY A 264 0.30 -8.33 23.82
C GLY A 264 0.63 -7.18 22.84
N ARG A 265 0.63 -7.41 21.52
CA ARG A 265 0.94 -6.36 20.54
C ARG A 265 -0.36 -5.62 20.21
N ARG A 266 -0.66 -4.55 20.96
CA ARG A 266 -1.83 -3.69 20.66
C ARG A 266 -1.77 -3.26 19.18
N PRO A 267 -2.90 -3.30 18.44
CA PRO A 267 -2.98 -2.58 17.19
C PRO A 267 -2.88 -1.09 17.51
N VAL A 268 -1.85 -0.44 16.99
CA VAL A 268 -1.77 1.03 16.90
C VAL A 268 -2.35 1.46 15.56
#